data_AF-A0A090FSU3-F1
#
_entry.id   AF-A0A090FSU3-F1
#
_cell.length_a   1.000
_cell.length_b   1.000
_cell.length_c   1.000
_cell.angle_alpha   90.00
_cell.angle_beta   90.00
_cell.angle_gamma   90.00
#
_symmetry.space_group_name_H-M   'P 1'
#
loop_
_entity.id
_entity.type
_entity.pdbx_description
1 polymer ?
#
loop_
_entity_poly.entity_id
_entity_poly.type
_entity_poly.pdbx_seq_one_letter_code
_entity_poly.pdbx_strand_id
1 'polypeptide(L)' 'MASQYQTTIDRYVTLSHSDQEWQVVVEEPGYGKVVRSFRNEQWAWNFAQGQAIRLRIATVARL' A
#
# COMPACT_ATOMS: atom_id res chain seq x y z
N MET A 1 -1.20 13.41 -34.12
CA MET A 1 -0.19 12.95 -33.13
C MET A 1 -0.93 12.79 -31.81
N ALA A 2 -1.24 11.56 -31.40
CA ALA A 2 -1.99 11.31 -30.17
C ALA A 2 -1.01 11.25 -29.00
N SER A 3 -1.12 12.20 -28.07
CA SER A 3 -0.40 12.17 -26.80
C SER A 3 -0.83 10.92 -26.03
N GLN A 4 0.09 9.96 -25.90
CA GLN A 4 -0.08 8.84 -24.99
C GLN A 4 -0.01 9.39 -23.56
N TYR A 5 -1.16 9.74 -23.00
CA TYR A 5 -1.30 9.87 -21.56
C TYR A 5 -1.14 8.46 -20.99
N GLN A 6 0.09 8.07 -20.70
CA GLN A 6 0.37 6.93 -19.85
C GLN A 6 -0.12 7.35 -18.46
N THR A 7 -1.39 7.14 -18.16
CA THR A 7 -1.90 7.28 -16.81
C THR A 7 -1.19 6.20 -16.00
N THR A 8 -0.15 6.57 -15.26
CA THR A 8 0.42 5.67 -14.27
C THR A 8 -0.72 5.37 -13.31
N ILE A 9 -1.24 4.14 -13.40
CA ILE A 9 -2.24 3.65 -12.46
C ILE A 9 -1.47 3.42 -11.17
N ASP A 10 -1.37 4.49 -10.39
CA ASP A 10 -0.56 4.52 -9.18
C ASP A 10 -1.18 3.62 -8.13
N ARG A 11 -0.37 2.66 -7.66
CA ARG A 11 -0.71 1.70 -6.63
C ARG A 11 0.19 1.99 -5.44
N TYR A 12 -0.39 2.03 -4.25
CA TYR A 12 0.35 2.36 -3.04
C TYR A 12 0.12 1.33 -1.95
N VAL A 13 1.18 0.98 -1.25
CA VAL A 13 1.12 0.32 0.05
C VAL A 13 1.89 1.18 1.03
N THR A 14 1.20 1.64 2.07
CA THR A 14 1.75 2.49 3.12
C THR A 14 1.66 1.76 4.44
N LEU A 15 2.73 1.81 5.23
CA LEU A 15 2.77 1.37 6.62
C LEU A 15 3.01 2.60 7.50
N SER A 16 2.12 2.84 8.46
CA SER A 16 2.24 3.92 9.44
C SER A 16 1.96 3.39 10.84
N HIS A 17 2.41 4.12 11.86
CA HIS A 17 2.11 3.82 13.25
C HIS A 17 1.27 4.96 13.85
N SER A 18 0.06 4.63 14.35
CA SER A 18 -0.87 5.58 14.98
C SER A 18 -1.48 4.95 16.22
N ASP A 19 -1.59 5.72 17.31
CA ASP A 19 -2.36 5.34 18.51
C ASP A 19 -2.08 3.91 19.02
N GLN A 20 -0.81 3.50 19.03
CA GLN A 20 -0.32 2.18 19.46
C GLN A 20 -0.61 1.01 18.51
N GLU A 21 -1.08 1.30 17.30
CA GLU A 21 -1.30 0.29 16.25
C GLU A 21 -0.53 0.63 14.97
N TRP A 22 -0.11 -0.40 14.27
CA TRP A 22 0.44 -0.34 12.93
C TRP A 22 -0.68 -0.44 11.92
N GLN A 23 -0.79 0.54 11.04
CA GLN A 23 -1.80 0.60 10.00
C GLN A 23 -1.15 0.37 8.64
N VAL A 24 -1.71 -0.54 7.87
CA VAL A 24 -1.37 -0.74 6.46
C VAL A 24 -2.50 -0.19 5.61
N VAL A 25 -2.18 0.76 4.75
CA VAL A 25 -3.09 1.32 3.76
C VAL A 25 -2.69 0.80 2.38
N VAL A 26 -3.66 0.24 1.66
CA VAL A 26 -3.50 -0.25 0.29
C VAL A 26 -4.44 0.52 -0.61
N GLU A 27 -3.89 1.17 -1.64
CA GLU A 27 -4.66 1.90 -2.64
C GLU A 27 -4.43 1.26 -4.01
N GLU A 28 -5.52 0.76 -4.59
CA GLU A 28 -5.54 0.13 -5.91
C GLU A 28 -6.63 0.78 -6.76
N PRO A 29 -6.28 1.39 -7.92
CA PRO A 29 -7.27 2.01 -8.77
C PRO A 29 -8.30 1.01 -9.28
N GLY A 30 -9.58 1.36 -9.16
CA GLY A 30 -10.71 0.49 -9.52
C GLY A 30 -11.16 -0.48 -8.41
N TYR A 31 -10.38 -0.65 -7.33
CA TYR A 31 -10.71 -1.54 -6.21
C TYR A 31 -10.89 -0.80 -4.87
N GLY A 32 -10.43 0.45 -4.78
CA GLY A 32 -10.63 1.33 -3.63
C GLY A 32 -9.49 1.26 -2.61
N LYS A 33 -9.70 1.94 -1.47
CA LYS A 33 -8.75 2.05 -0.37
C LYS A 33 -9.08 1.01 0.71
N VAL A 34 -8.10 0.18 1.06
CA VAL A 34 -8.19 -0.78 2.16
C VAL A 34 -7.28 -0.31 3.28
N VAL A 35 -7.81 -0.29 4.51
CA VAL A 35 -7.04 0.01 5.73
C VAL A 35 -7.12 -1.20 6.65
N ARG A 36 -5.99 -1.63 7.17
CA ARG A 36 -5.90 -2.72 8.14
C ARG A 36 -4.97 -2.37 9.29
N SER A 37 -5.44 -2.57 10.52
CA SER A 37 -4.65 -2.33 11.73
C SER A 37 -4.06 -3.61 12.30
N PHE A 38 -2.90 -3.49 12.94
CA PHE A 38 -2.16 -4.56 13.59
C PHE A 38 -1.54 -4.02 14.88
N ARG A 39 -1.58 -4.81 15.96
CA ARG A 39 -0.86 -4.46 17.20
C ARG A 39 0.64 -4.76 17.14
N ASN A 40 1.07 -5.53 16.15
CA ASN A 40 2.45 -5.99 16.01
C ASN A 40 3.04 -5.48 14.69
N GLU A 41 4.21 -4.83 14.77
CA GLU A 41 4.91 -4.26 13.62
C GLU A 41 5.25 -5.33 12.57
N GLN A 42 5.80 -6.48 13.00
CA GLN A 42 6.23 -7.54 12.11
C GLN A 42 5.06 -8.08 11.29
N TRP A 43 3.87 -8.21 11.90
CA TRP A 43 2.68 -8.66 11.19
C TRP A 43 2.18 -7.62 10.17
N ALA A 44 2.20 -6.34 10.54
CA ALA A 44 1.87 -5.25 9.63
C ALA A 44 2.84 -5.22 8.44
N TRP A 45 4.14 -5.37 8.71
CA TRP A 45 5.19 -5.41 7.70
C TRP A 45 5.02 -6.60 6.76
N ASN A 46 4.83 -7.81 7.29
CA ASN A 46 4.62 -9.00 6.48
C ASN A 46 3.38 -8.87 5.57
N PHE A 47 2.29 -8.30 6.10
CA PHE A 47 1.10 -8.03 5.31
C PHE A 47 1.37 -6.98 4.23
N ALA A 48 2.03 -5.87 4.55
CA ALA A 48 2.38 -4.82 3.60
C ALA A 48 3.27 -5.35 2.47
N GLN A 49 4.28 -6.17 2.78
CA GLN A 49 5.13 -6.82 1.79
C GLN A 49 4.32 -7.75 0.87
N GLY A 50 3.40 -8.55 1.43
CA GLY A 50 2.50 -9.39 0.64
C GLY A 50 1.65 -8.58 -0.35
N GLN A 51 1.15 -7.42 0.07
CA GLN A 51 0.40 -6.51 -0.80
C GLN A 51 1.30 -5.87 -1.86
N ALA A 52 2.55 -5.50 -1.50
CA ALA A 52 3.50 -4.95 -2.43
C ALA A 52 3.84 -5.93 -3.57
N ILE A 53 4.05 -7.20 -3.22
CA ILE A 53 4.26 -8.30 -4.18
C ILE A 53 3.01 -8.49 -5.06
N ARG A 54 1.81 -8.57 -4.47
CA ARG A 54 0.54 -8.71 -5.21
C ARG A 54 0.37 -7.61 -6.24
N LEU A 55 0.68 -6.37 -5.85
CA LEU A 55 0.49 -5.18 -6.66
C LEU A 55 1.68 -4.87 -7.58
N ARG A 56 2.77 -5.65 -7.52
CA ARG A 56 4.01 -5.41 -8.27
C ARG A 56 4.59 -4.01 -8.06
N ILE A 57 4.52 -3.51 -6.83
CA ILE A 57 5.20 -2.28 -6.42
C ILE A 57 6.53 -2.63 -5.76
N ALA A 58 7.55 -1.81 -6.02
CA ALA A 58 8.90 -2.11 -5.57
C ALA A 58 9.10 -1.88 -4.06
N THR A 59 8.34 -0.96 -3.47
CA THR A 59 8.56 -0.50 -2.10
C THR A 59 7.24 -0.26 -1.36
N VAL A 60 7.27 -0.52 -0.05
CA VAL A 60 6.24 -0.08 0.89
C VAL A 60 6.68 1.28 1.42
N ALA A 61 5.82 2.29 1.30
CA ALA A 61 6.08 3.59 1.92
C ALA A 61 5.91 3.47 3.44
N ARG A 62 6.92 3.89 4.21
CA ARG A 62 6.84 3.90 5.67
C ARG A 62 6.76 5.34 6.14
N LEU A 63 5.70 5.68 6.88
CA LEU A 63 5.39 7.02 7.38
C LEU A 63 5.44 7.08 8.91
#